data_AF-A0A9P3L8T0-F1
#
_entry.id   AF-A0A9P3L8T0-F1
#
_cell.length_a   1.000
_cell.length_b   1.000
_cell.length_c   1.000
_cell.angle_alpha   90.00
_cell.angle_beta   90.00
_cell.angle_gamma   90.00
#
_symmetry.space_group_name_H-M   'P 1'
#
loop_
_entity.id
_entity.type
_entity.pdbx_description
1 polymer ?
#
loop_
_entity_poly.entity_id
_entity_poly.type
_entity_poly.pdbx_seq_one_letter_code
_entity_poly.pdbx_strand_id
1 'polypeptide(L)'
;MDEEVELRSIGSELPEPIAMRDRFKPPAVTWYRTIVTVSILGFGTWKTVASVQNATIISNVLDWILGVALAVLYFWLGEFAEATALCWLFRRSVFVDVRIVCRLSFDTVTSLRQTVDGKWQLLITMIFVHGRPHQPNVPRPSEQSSSFDPHNLSLPFSLADYSLSSLPMQSIVSDLLSTQLQMRPFQWDLLSDPVHLAAPSASPSTDGLLQPAQLATPATTPPVAELKITHPDLPWLINVSMSGHFSNTCVTVGDVLQQLYQTLRLNVSRTEYEIAEKTGPGATTAISSAFELRTRLAGEYVVLERKRGVRRIDFLKGKTQFAGFTATVRQDDGVTLLHLDVQ
;
A
#
# COMPACT_ATOMS: atom_id res chain seq x y z
N MET A 1 -44.15 32.32 42.12
CA MET A 1 -43.66 31.01 42.57
C MET A 1 -43.51 30.15 41.31
N ASP A 2 -42.86 30.73 40.27
CA ASP A 2 -43.12 30.35 38.87
C ASP A 2 -41.88 30.47 37.97
N GLU A 3 -40.67 30.54 38.54
CA GLU A 3 -39.41 30.64 37.76
C GLU A 3 -38.57 29.35 37.81
N GLU A 4 -38.91 28.39 38.68
CA GLU A 4 -38.16 27.12 38.81
C GLU A 4 -38.63 26.01 37.86
N VAL A 5 -39.74 26.21 37.14
CA VAL A 5 -40.32 25.18 36.26
C VAL A 5 -39.71 25.19 34.85
N GLU A 6 -39.12 26.30 34.42
CA GLU A 6 -38.63 26.44 33.03
C GLU A 6 -37.20 25.87 32.83
N LEU A 7 -36.41 25.70 33.90
CA LEU A 7 -35.04 25.17 33.80
C LEU A 7 -34.94 23.64 33.72
N ARG A 8 -36.05 22.90 33.88
CA ARG A 8 -36.06 21.43 33.71
C ARG A 8 -36.40 20.98 32.29
N SER A 9 -36.78 21.87 31.38
CA SER A 9 -37.21 21.51 30.03
C SER A 9 -36.10 21.53 28.96
N ILE A 10 -34.87 21.93 29.30
CA ILE A 10 -33.75 22.08 28.34
C ILE A 10 -32.77 20.87 28.43
N GLY A 11 -33.10 19.83 29.21
CA GLY A 11 -32.20 18.72 29.54
C GLY A 11 -32.30 17.44 28.71
N SER A 12 -33.15 17.34 27.68
CA SER A 12 -33.47 16.04 27.06
C SER A 12 -33.22 15.89 25.56
N GLU A 13 -32.62 16.88 24.89
CA GLU A 13 -32.16 16.73 23.50
C GLU A 13 -30.64 16.87 23.40
N LEU A 14 -29.91 16.13 24.24
CA LEU A 14 -28.53 15.81 23.88
C LEU A 14 -28.62 14.84 22.70
N PRO A 15 -28.17 15.21 21.49
CA PRO A 15 -28.22 14.31 20.34
C PRO A 15 -27.60 12.99 20.75
N GLU A 16 -28.33 11.90 20.57
CA GLU A 16 -27.81 10.56 20.86
C GLU A 16 -26.40 10.49 20.27
N PRO A 17 -25.37 10.11 21.05
CA PRO A 17 -24.02 10.00 20.54
C PRO A 17 -24.10 9.03 19.39
N ILE A 18 -24.03 9.57 18.17
CA ILE A 18 -24.19 8.86 16.90
C ILE A 18 -23.39 7.59 17.08
N ALA A 19 -24.11 6.48 17.26
CA ALA A 19 -23.52 5.23 17.67
C ALA A 19 -22.53 4.86 16.58
N MET A 20 -21.27 5.15 16.85
CA MET A 20 -20.13 5.00 15.95
C MET A 20 -19.75 3.52 15.89
N ARG A 21 -20.77 2.67 15.75
CA ARG A 21 -20.75 1.22 15.91
C ARG A 21 -20.26 0.51 14.64
N ASP A 22 -19.89 1.27 13.61
CA ASP A 22 -19.51 0.72 12.30
C ASP A 22 -18.01 0.82 11.98
N ARG A 23 -17.15 1.18 12.95
CA ARG A 23 -15.71 1.42 12.71
C ARG A 23 -14.75 0.28 13.06
N PHE A 24 -15.26 -0.92 13.29
CA PHE A 24 -14.39 -2.09 13.47
C PHE A 24 -14.98 -3.31 12.77
N LYS A 25 -14.83 -3.36 11.44
CA LYS A 25 -14.75 -4.67 10.79
C LYS A 25 -13.45 -5.32 11.27
N PRO A 26 -13.50 -6.36 12.13
CA PRO A 26 -12.29 -7.07 12.50
C PRO A 26 -11.62 -7.58 11.21
N PRO A 27 -10.29 -7.55 11.11
CA PRO A 27 -9.60 -8.03 9.92
C PRO A 27 -10.07 -9.45 9.61
N ALA A 28 -10.46 -9.70 8.36
CA ALA A 28 -11.11 -10.96 7.96
C ALA A 28 -10.25 -12.19 8.27
N VAL A 29 -8.91 -12.03 8.27
CA VAL A 29 -7.93 -13.10 8.46
C VAL A 29 -6.89 -12.67 9.49
N THR A 30 -6.97 -13.26 10.68
CA THR A 30 -6.04 -13.09 11.82
C THR A 30 -5.14 -14.32 11.95
N TRP A 31 -3.92 -14.18 12.48
CA TRP A 31 -2.99 -15.30 12.71
C TRP A 31 -3.61 -16.41 13.57
N TYR A 32 -4.37 -16.05 14.60
CA TYR A 32 -5.11 -17.01 15.43
C TYR A 32 -6.00 -17.96 14.59
N ARG A 33 -6.87 -17.38 13.74
CA ARG A 33 -7.73 -18.17 12.83
C ARG A 33 -6.93 -19.03 11.86
N THR A 34 -5.80 -18.54 11.36
CA THR A 34 -4.94 -19.31 10.46
C THR A 34 -4.31 -20.51 11.16
N ILE A 35 -3.77 -20.32 12.37
CA ILE A 35 -3.18 -21.41 13.16
C ILE A 35 -4.23 -22.47 13.46
N VAL A 36 -5.42 -22.08 13.91
CA VAL A 36 -6.54 -23.00 14.20
C VAL A 36 -6.89 -23.80 12.94
N THR A 37 -7.07 -23.14 11.80
CA THR A 37 -7.41 -23.83 10.53
C THR A 37 -6.31 -24.78 10.07
N VAL A 38 -5.04 -24.37 10.13
CA VAL A 38 -3.91 -25.22 9.74
C VAL A 38 -3.79 -26.46 10.63
N SER A 39 -4.01 -26.30 11.94
CA SER A 39 -3.99 -27.44 12.87
C SER A 39 -5.14 -28.42 12.61
N ILE A 40 -6.35 -27.92 12.32
CA ILE A 40 -7.49 -28.78 11.95
C ILE A 40 -7.18 -29.57 10.67
N LEU A 41 -6.63 -28.92 9.64
CA LEU A 41 -6.26 -29.57 8.38
C LEU A 41 -5.14 -30.60 8.56
N GLY A 42 -4.10 -30.26 9.33
CA GLY A 42 -2.99 -31.16 9.63
C GLY A 42 -3.45 -32.40 10.39
N PHE A 43 -4.33 -32.22 11.38
CA PHE A 43 -4.93 -33.32 12.12
C PHE A 43 -5.79 -34.23 11.25
N GLY A 44 -6.64 -33.63 10.39
CA GLY A 44 -7.44 -34.38 9.42
C GLY A 44 -6.61 -35.23 8.47
N THR A 45 -5.50 -34.66 7.97
CA THR A 45 -4.59 -35.35 7.04
C THR A 45 -3.79 -36.46 7.75
N TRP A 46 -3.34 -36.24 8.98
CA TRP A 46 -2.69 -37.28 9.76
C TRP A 46 -3.61 -38.49 9.97
N LYS A 47 -4.88 -38.24 10.29
CA LYS A 47 -5.87 -39.29 10.52
C LYS A 47 -6.15 -40.13 9.28
N THR A 48 -6.23 -39.51 8.10
CA THR A 48 -6.42 -40.27 6.85
C THR A 48 -5.22 -41.16 6.55
N VAL A 49 -3.99 -40.68 6.77
CA VAL A 49 -2.77 -41.47 6.60
C VAL A 49 -2.72 -42.64 7.59
N ALA A 50 -2.99 -42.40 8.87
CA ALA A 50 -2.99 -43.45 9.89
C ALA A 50 -4.07 -44.51 9.64
N SER A 51 -5.23 -44.10 9.07
CA SER A 51 -6.29 -45.03 8.66
C SER A 51 -5.84 -45.95 7.53
N VAL A 52 -5.08 -45.46 6.56
CA VAL A 52 -4.55 -46.27 5.44
C VAL A 52 -3.54 -47.32 5.93
N GLN A 53 -2.84 -47.04 7.04
CA GLN A 53 -1.84 -47.93 7.62
C GLN A 53 -2.41 -48.97 8.60
N ASN A 54 -3.74 -49.07 8.74
CA ASN A 54 -4.43 -49.94 9.70
C ASN A 54 -4.04 -49.71 11.19
N ALA A 55 -3.46 -48.55 11.53
CA ALA A 55 -3.06 -48.20 12.88
C ALA A 55 -4.21 -47.53 13.69
N THR A 56 -5.41 -48.09 13.62
CA THR A 56 -6.65 -47.42 14.06
C THR A 56 -6.72 -47.18 15.57
N ILE A 57 -6.20 -48.11 16.39
CA ILE A 57 -6.23 -48.00 17.85
C ILE A 57 -5.29 -46.91 18.34
N ILE A 58 -4.04 -46.89 17.83
CA ILE A 58 -3.04 -45.89 18.21
C ILE A 58 -3.46 -44.49 17.73
N SER A 59 -4.04 -44.41 16.52
CA SER A 59 -4.59 -43.17 15.97
C SER A 59 -5.69 -42.60 16.87
N ASN A 60 -6.64 -43.43 17.32
CA ASN A 60 -7.73 -42.98 18.19
C ASN A 60 -7.23 -42.43 19.54
N VAL A 61 -6.23 -43.06 20.16
CA VAL A 61 -5.70 -42.57 21.45
C VAL A 61 -4.94 -41.24 21.27
N LEU A 62 -4.15 -41.12 20.20
CA LEU A 62 -3.47 -39.87 19.87
C LEU A 62 -4.46 -38.76 19.56
N ASP A 63 -5.60 -39.07 18.92
CA ASP A 63 -6.64 -38.09 18.62
C ASP A 63 -7.18 -37.42 19.88
N TRP A 64 -7.46 -38.20 20.92
CA TRP A 64 -7.96 -37.68 22.20
C TRP A 64 -6.92 -36.82 22.91
N ILE A 65 -5.68 -37.31 23.00
CA ILE A 65 -4.61 -36.60 23.71
C ILE A 65 -4.30 -35.28 22.99
N LEU A 66 -4.15 -35.32 21.68
CA LEU A 66 -3.75 -34.17 20.89
C LEU A 66 -4.90 -33.16 20.75
N GLY A 67 -6.15 -33.64 20.65
CA GLY A 67 -7.35 -32.80 20.68
C GLY A 67 -7.49 -32.03 21.99
N VAL A 68 -7.33 -32.70 23.14
CA VAL A 68 -7.38 -32.05 24.46
C VAL A 68 -6.22 -31.07 24.63
N ALA A 69 -5.00 -31.45 24.25
CA ALA A 69 -3.84 -30.58 24.33
C ALA A 69 -3.99 -29.32 23.47
N LEU A 70 -4.47 -29.44 22.23
CA LEU A 70 -4.73 -28.29 21.36
C LEU A 70 -5.87 -27.41 21.88
N ALA A 71 -6.96 -28.00 22.40
CA ALA A 71 -8.07 -27.24 22.98
C ALA A 71 -7.61 -26.40 24.19
N VAL A 72 -6.82 -27.00 25.08
CA VAL A 72 -6.23 -26.29 26.23
C VAL A 72 -5.29 -25.19 25.74
N LEU A 73 -4.41 -25.49 24.78
CA LEU A 73 -3.49 -24.50 24.20
C LEU A 73 -4.24 -23.30 23.60
N TYR A 74 -5.29 -23.53 22.82
CA TYR A 74 -6.10 -22.45 22.24
C TYR A 74 -6.88 -21.66 23.26
N PHE A 75 -7.38 -22.32 24.31
CA PHE A 75 -8.01 -21.65 25.44
C PHE A 75 -7.04 -20.67 26.10
N TRP A 76 -5.83 -21.13 26.45
CA TRP A 76 -4.78 -20.28 27.01
C TRP A 76 -4.39 -19.14 26.06
N LEU A 77 -4.19 -19.43 24.76
CA LEU A 77 -3.91 -18.41 23.75
C LEU A 77 -5.01 -17.34 23.67
N GLY A 78 -6.28 -17.74 23.80
CA GLY A 78 -7.42 -16.83 23.84
C GLY A 78 -7.43 -15.94 25.09
N GLU A 79 -7.08 -16.50 26.25
CA GLU A 79 -7.02 -15.74 27.50
C GLU A 79 -5.86 -14.73 27.51
N PHE A 80 -4.74 -15.07 26.86
CA PHE A 80 -3.64 -14.13 26.64
C PHE A 80 -3.88 -13.12 25.50
N ALA A 81 -5.08 -13.03 24.92
CA ALA A 81 -5.37 -12.06 23.87
C ALA A 81 -5.17 -10.59 24.32
N GLU A 82 -5.35 -10.32 25.62
CA GLU A 82 -5.16 -8.99 26.20
C GLU A 82 -3.69 -8.68 26.53
N ALA A 83 -2.81 -9.69 26.56
CA ALA A 83 -1.40 -9.47 26.83
C ALA A 83 -0.76 -8.72 25.65
N THR A 84 -0.15 -7.56 25.93
CA THR A 84 0.53 -6.73 24.92
C THR A 84 1.59 -7.48 24.12
N ALA A 85 2.18 -8.54 24.69
CA ALA A 85 3.16 -9.40 24.02
C ALA A 85 2.56 -10.22 22.86
N LEU A 86 1.27 -10.57 22.91
CA LEU A 86 0.60 -11.39 21.89
C LEU A 86 -0.41 -10.60 21.04
N CYS A 87 -0.52 -9.28 21.22
CA CYS A 87 -1.42 -8.46 20.44
C CYS A 87 -1.19 -8.56 18.92
N TRP A 88 0.04 -8.90 18.50
CA TRP A 88 0.36 -9.14 17.09
C TRP A 88 -0.39 -10.35 16.53
N LEU A 89 -0.65 -11.38 17.33
CA LEU A 89 -1.33 -12.61 16.89
C LEU A 89 -2.80 -12.37 16.54
N PHE A 90 -3.46 -11.46 17.24
CA PHE A 90 -4.88 -11.17 17.04
C PHE A 90 -5.12 -9.99 16.10
N ARG A 91 -4.20 -9.02 16.06
CA ARG A 91 -4.43 -7.74 15.38
C ARG A 91 -3.68 -7.59 14.06
N ARG A 92 -2.61 -8.36 13.84
CA ARG A 92 -1.78 -8.25 12.63
C ARG A 92 -2.35 -9.14 11.52
N SER A 93 -2.42 -8.58 10.31
CA SER A 93 -2.86 -9.32 9.12
C SER A 93 -1.79 -10.31 8.67
N VAL A 94 -2.18 -11.58 8.55
CA VAL A 94 -1.32 -12.71 8.15
C VAL A 94 -0.64 -12.44 6.80
N PHE A 95 -1.33 -11.76 5.89
CA PHE A 95 -0.83 -11.51 4.53
C PHE A 95 0.44 -10.66 4.50
N VAL A 96 0.60 -9.72 5.43
CA VAL A 96 1.78 -8.86 5.47
C VAL A 96 3.02 -9.68 5.83
N ASP A 97 2.88 -10.55 6.82
CA ASP A 97 3.97 -11.36 7.33
C ASP A 97 4.32 -12.52 6.40
N VAL A 98 3.31 -13.17 5.81
CA VAL A 98 3.53 -14.21 4.77
C VAL A 98 4.26 -13.61 3.57
N ARG A 99 3.93 -12.39 3.13
CA ARG A 99 4.68 -11.73 2.04
C ARG A 99 6.14 -11.48 2.41
N ILE A 100 6.43 -11.09 3.64
CA ILE A 100 7.81 -10.89 4.12
C ILE A 100 8.56 -12.22 4.14
N VAL A 101 7.98 -13.27 4.73
CA VAL A 101 8.60 -14.60 4.78
C VAL A 101 8.79 -15.17 3.38
N CYS A 102 7.79 -15.07 2.50
CA CYS A 102 7.91 -15.51 1.12
C CYS A 102 8.99 -14.75 0.35
N ARG A 103 9.15 -13.43 0.55
CA ARG A 103 10.25 -12.66 -0.04
C ARG A 103 11.60 -13.15 0.47
N LEU A 104 11.77 -13.29 1.79
CA LEU A 104 13.01 -13.79 2.39
C LEU A 104 13.34 -15.22 1.92
N SER A 105 12.34 -16.10 1.83
CA SER A 105 12.51 -17.45 1.29
C SER A 105 12.86 -17.42 -0.19
N PHE A 106 12.22 -16.56 -0.99
CA PHE A 106 12.51 -16.42 -2.41
C PHE A 106 13.93 -15.88 -2.65
N ASP A 107 14.37 -14.89 -1.85
CA ASP A 107 15.73 -14.35 -1.90
C ASP A 107 16.78 -15.41 -1.50
N THR A 108 16.45 -16.23 -0.50
CA THR A 108 17.32 -17.35 -0.10
C THR A 108 17.40 -18.42 -1.17
N VAL A 109 16.27 -18.78 -1.79
CA VAL A 109 16.21 -19.78 -2.88
C VAL A 109 16.94 -19.28 -4.13
N THR A 110 16.79 -18.01 -4.49
CA THR A 110 17.48 -17.43 -5.64
C THR A 110 18.99 -17.31 -5.39
N SER A 111 19.41 -16.94 -4.17
CA SER A 111 20.83 -16.96 -3.77
C SER A 111 21.43 -18.36 -3.80
N LEU A 112 20.70 -19.36 -3.31
CA LEU A 112 21.13 -20.76 -3.36
C LEU A 112 21.24 -21.24 -4.82
N ARG A 113 20.28 -20.87 -5.67
CA ARG A 113 20.29 -21.20 -7.10
C ARG A 113 21.49 -20.61 -7.82
N GLN A 114 21.82 -19.33 -7.58
CA GLN A 114 23.01 -18.70 -8.16
C GLN A 114 24.31 -19.40 -7.73
N THR A 115 24.39 -19.86 -6.48
CA THR A 115 25.57 -20.57 -5.95
C THR A 115 25.72 -21.96 -6.58
N VAL A 116 24.60 -22.65 -6.83
CA VAL A 116 24.57 -23.97 -7.47
C VAL A 116 24.93 -23.83 -8.95
N ASP A 117 24.34 -22.89 -9.67
CA ASP A 117 24.62 -22.66 -11.10
C ASP A 117 26.09 -22.27 -11.34
N GLY A 118 26.68 -21.46 -10.46
CA GLY A 118 28.11 -21.11 -10.53
C GLY A 118 29.05 -22.31 -10.34
N LYS A 119 28.71 -23.24 -9.43
CA LYS A 119 29.50 -24.47 -9.23
C LYS A 119 29.33 -25.46 -10.38
N TRP A 120 28.14 -25.58 -10.96
CA TRP A 120 27.91 -26.43 -12.13
C TRP A 120 28.69 -25.96 -13.36
N GLN A 121 28.79 -24.64 -13.59
CA GLN A 121 29.60 -24.08 -14.68
C GLN A 121 31.10 -24.42 -14.53
N LEU A 122 31.64 -24.37 -13.32
CA LEU A 122 33.03 -24.77 -13.06
C LEU A 122 33.24 -26.28 -13.30
N LEU A 123 32.27 -27.11 -12.91
CA LEU A 123 32.33 -28.56 -13.10
C LEU A 123 32.24 -28.95 -14.59
N ILE A 124 31.35 -28.31 -15.35
CA ILE A 124 31.24 -28.46 -16.81
C ILE A 124 32.54 -28.03 -17.49
N THR A 125 33.12 -26.89 -17.07
CA THR A 125 34.38 -26.39 -17.63
C THR A 125 35.53 -27.35 -17.35
N MET A 126 35.63 -27.91 -16.14
CA MET A 126 36.67 -28.90 -15.81
C MET A 126 36.56 -30.19 -16.61
N ILE A 127 35.33 -30.68 -16.83
CA ILE A 127 35.06 -31.86 -17.66
C ILE A 127 35.45 -31.59 -19.12
N PHE A 128 35.13 -30.41 -19.66
CA PHE A 128 35.49 -30.05 -21.03
C PHE A 128 37.00 -29.78 -21.23
N VAL A 129 37.70 -29.31 -20.19
CA VAL A 129 39.15 -29.05 -20.26
C VAL A 129 39.98 -30.34 -20.20
N HIS A 130 39.51 -31.38 -19.51
CA HIS A 130 40.23 -32.66 -19.41
C HIS A 130 39.78 -33.72 -20.42
N GLY A 131 38.66 -33.51 -21.11
CA GLY A 131 38.08 -34.45 -22.05
C GLY A 131 38.22 -34.04 -23.52
N ARG A 132 39.39 -33.59 -23.99
CA ARG A 132 39.66 -33.52 -25.45
C ARG A 132 40.21 -34.86 -25.94
N PRO A 133 39.39 -35.78 -26.49
CA PRO A 133 39.93 -36.86 -27.29
C PRO A 133 40.61 -36.25 -28.53
N HIS A 134 41.81 -36.74 -28.85
CA HIS A 134 42.48 -36.45 -30.10
C HIS A 134 41.54 -36.73 -31.27
N GLN A 135 41.08 -35.68 -31.96
CA GLN A 135 40.41 -35.86 -33.24
C GLN A 135 41.45 -36.23 -34.31
N PRO A 136 41.24 -37.31 -35.07
CA PRO A 136 42.04 -37.62 -36.25
C PRO A 136 41.74 -36.59 -37.35
N ASN A 137 42.81 -36.11 -37.99
CA ASN A 137 42.78 -35.21 -39.15
C ASN A 137 41.85 -35.75 -40.25
N VAL A 138 40.72 -35.10 -40.47
CA VAL A 138 39.90 -35.28 -41.67
C VAL A 138 40.19 -34.12 -42.62
N PRO A 139 40.54 -34.38 -43.89
CA PRO A 139 40.82 -33.33 -44.86
C PRO A 139 39.54 -32.55 -45.22
N ARG A 140 39.72 -31.22 -45.24
CA ARG A 140 38.73 -30.18 -45.51
C ARG A 140 38.25 -30.25 -46.98
N PRO A 141 36.94 -30.39 -47.26
CA PRO A 141 36.39 -30.15 -48.58
C PRO A 141 36.36 -28.64 -48.87
N SER A 142 36.77 -28.29 -50.07
CA SER A 142 36.68 -26.98 -50.69
C SER A 142 35.22 -26.54 -50.90
N GLU A 143 35.00 -25.26 -50.60
CA GLU A 143 34.10 -24.30 -51.25
C GLU A 143 32.81 -24.79 -51.90
N GLN A 144 31.67 -24.25 -51.45
CA GLN A 144 30.70 -23.67 -52.37
C GLN A 144 29.91 -22.54 -51.69
N SER A 145 30.28 -21.33 -52.08
CA SER A 145 29.54 -20.08 -51.94
C SER A 145 28.12 -20.22 -52.50
N SER A 146 27.11 -20.00 -51.67
CA SER A 146 25.79 -19.58 -52.13
C SER A 146 25.45 -18.26 -51.44
N SER A 147 25.58 -17.19 -52.23
CA SER A 147 24.99 -15.89 -51.97
C SER A 147 23.46 -16.07 -51.94
N PHE A 148 22.85 -15.69 -50.82
CA PHE A 148 21.40 -15.46 -50.75
C PHE A 148 21.20 -14.01 -50.38
N ASP A 149 20.89 -13.20 -51.39
CA ASP A 149 20.38 -11.83 -51.29
C ASP A 149 18.86 -11.87 -51.04
N PRO A 150 18.37 -11.39 -49.89
CA PRO A 150 17.00 -10.92 -49.79
C PRO A 150 16.96 -9.41 -50.06
N HIS A 151 16.83 -9.04 -51.34
CA HIS A 151 16.39 -7.72 -51.70
C HIS A 151 14.95 -7.47 -51.23
N ASN A 152 14.74 -6.26 -50.70
CA ASN A 152 13.51 -5.46 -50.84
C ASN A 152 12.21 -5.99 -50.22
N LEU A 153 12.00 -5.63 -48.96
CA LEU A 153 10.69 -5.16 -48.48
C LEU A 153 10.88 -3.86 -47.68
N SER A 154 11.18 -2.77 -48.39
CA SER A 154 11.10 -1.40 -47.86
C SER A 154 9.64 -1.02 -47.69
N LEU A 155 9.12 -1.17 -46.46
CA LEU A 155 7.88 -0.54 -46.03
C LEU A 155 8.09 0.97 -45.90
N PRO A 156 7.28 1.82 -46.55
CA PRO A 156 7.39 3.27 -46.43
C PRO A 156 6.54 3.75 -45.26
N PHE A 157 6.97 3.51 -44.03
CA PHE A 157 6.45 4.27 -42.88
C PHE A 157 7.60 4.59 -41.93
N SER A 158 8.39 5.59 -42.34
CA SER A 158 9.27 6.32 -41.44
C SER A 158 8.38 7.17 -40.51
N LEU A 159 8.22 6.71 -39.27
CA LEU A 159 7.59 7.44 -38.17
C LEU A 159 8.61 8.35 -37.44
N ALA A 160 9.79 8.58 -38.02
CA ALA A 160 10.92 9.21 -37.32
C ALA A 160 11.00 10.74 -37.46
N ASP A 161 10.21 11.39 -38.31
CA ASP A 161 10.43 12.82 -38.64
C ASP A 161 9.26 13.76 -38.29
N TYR A 162 8.46 13.43 -37.29
CA TYR A 162 7.64 14.43 -36.61
C TYR A 162 8.39 14.95 -35.38
N SER A 163 9.46 15.70 -35.62
CA SER A 163 9.99 16.64 -34.63
C SER A 163 8.99 17.79 -34.50
N LEU A 164 7.87 17.49 -33.82
CA LEU A 164 6.92 18.49 -33.38
C LEU A 164 7.66 19.38 -32.41
N SER A 165 7.80 20.63 -32.82
CA SER A 165 8.22 21.76 -32.01
C SER A 165 7.49 21.69 -30.67
N SER A 166 8.17 21.20 -29.64
CA SER A 166 7.63 20.92 -28.33
C SER A 166 7.38 22.24 -27.60
N LEU A 167 6.26 22.88 -27.93
CA LEU A 167 5.66 23.82 -27.00
C LEU A 167 5.49 23.09 -25.67
N PRO A 168 5.88 23.69 -24.53
CA PRO A 168 5.75 23.07 -23.23
C PRO A 168 4.26 22.77 -23.01
N MET A 169 3.87 21.51 -23.23
CA MET A 169 2.51 21.06 -23.00
C MET A 169 2.27 21.22 -21.49
N GLN A 170 1.45 22.21 -21.15
CA GLN A 170 1.06 22.42 -19.77
C GLN A 170 0.23 21.20 -19.34
N SER A 171 0.71 20.50 -18.31
CA SER A 171 -0.04 19.40 -17.71
C SER A 171 -1.25 19.99 -16.99
N ILE A 172 -2.45 19.60 -17.41
CA ILE A 172 -3.72 20.02 -16.81
C ILE A 172 -4.09 18.97 -15.76
N VAL A 173 -4.34 19.41 -14.52
CA VAL A 173 -4.86 18.54 -13.46
C VAL A 173 -6.30 18.16 -13.78
N SER A 174 -6.68 16.90 -13.53
CA SER A 174 -8.08 16.47 -13.64
C SER A 174 -9.00 17.41 -12.86
N ASP A 175 -10.17 17.72 -13.43
CA ASP A 175 -11.17 18.62 -12.83
C ASP A 175 -11.58 18.17 -11.42
N LEU A 176 -11.54 16.86 -11.14
CA LEU A 176 -11.83 16.30 -9.82
C LEU A 176 -10.80 16.72 -8.76
N LEU A 177 -9.58 16.98 -9.18
CA LEU A 177 -8.44 17.27 -8.34
C LEU A 177 -8.09 18.77 -8.35
N SER A 178 -8.67 19.58 -9.24
CA SER A 178 -8.33 20.99 -9.41
C SER A 178 -8.96 21.89 -8.35
N THR A 179 -8.20 22.86 -7.84
CA THR A 179 -8.68 23.90 -6.91
C THR A 179 -9.59 24.93 -7.61
N GLN A 180 -9.60 24.98 -8.94
CA GLN A 180 -10.10 26.13 -9.71
C GLN A 180 -11.63 26.15 -9.93
N LEU A 181 -12.34 25.07 -9.60
CA LEU A 181 -13.78 24.99 -9.80
C LEU A 181 -14.54 25.57 -8.61
N GLN A 182 -15.42 26.56 -8.87
CA GLN A 182 -16.35 27.12 -7.87
C GLN A 182 -17.25 26.06 -7.21
N MET A 183 -17.37 24.88 -7.83
CA MET A 183 -18.01 23.71 -7.23
C MET A 183 -16.94 22.67 -6.91
N ARG A 184 -16.68 22.44 -5.62
CA ARG A 184 -15.84 21.31 -5.20
C ARG A 184 -16.64 20.02 -5.41
N PRO A 185 -16.15 19.07 -6.22
CA PRO A 185 -16.89 17.85 -6.50
C PRO A 185 -17.01 16.94 -5.27
N PHE A 186 -16.12 17.09 -4.29
CA PHE A 186 -16.18 16.40 -3.00
C PHE A 186 -15.46 17.19 -1.90
N GLN A 187 -15.81 16.88 -0.65
CA GLN A 187 -15.07 17.34 0.53
C GLN A 187 -14.35 16.14 1.14
N TRP A 188 -13.06 16.29 1.42
CA TRP A 188 -12.26 15.23 2.01
C TRP A 188 -11.36 15.77 3.11
N ASP A 189 -11.48 15.17 4.29
CA ASP A 189 -10.53 15.34 5.37
C ASP A 189 -9.36 14.36 5.18
N LEU A 190 -8.14 14.87 5.08
CA LEU A 190 -6.90 14.11 4.91
C LEU A 190 -6.64 13.13 6.07
N LEU A 191 -7.32 13.29 7.21
CA LEU A 191 -7.32 12.32 8.30
C LEU A 191 -8.12 11.05 7.98
N SER A 192 -9.10 11.14 7.09
CA SER A 192 -10.01 10.04 6.73
C SER A 192 -9.47 9.22 5.56
N ASP A 193 -9.68 7.91 5.61
CA ASP A 193 -9.26 7.01 4.54
C ASP A 193 -10.00 7.35 3.23
N PRO A 194 -9.29 7.56 2.10
CA PRO A 194 -9.93 7.93 0.83
C PRO A 194 -10.84 6.82 0.30
N VAL A 195 -10.75 5.58 0.79
CA VAL A 195 -11.72 4.52 0.47
C VAL A 195 -13.15 4.90 0.90
N HIS A 196 -13.31 5.74 1.92
CA HIS A 196 -14.62 6.24 2.33
C HIS A 196 -15.22 7.26 1.36
N LEU A 197 -14.42 7.81 0.44
CA LEU A 197 -14.94 8.64 -0.64
C LEU A 197 -15.66 7.81 -1.71
N ALA A 198 -15.47 6.49 -1.75
CA ALA A 198 -16.11 5.64 -2.74
C ALA A 198 -17.57 5.33 -2.35
N ALA A 199 -18.54 5.79 -3.15
CA ALA A 199 -19.94 5.38 -3.00
C ALA A 199 -20.13 3.91 -3.41
N PRO A 200 -20.93 3.12 -2.67
CA PRO A 200 -21.53 1.91 -3.22
C PRO A 200 -22.42 2.33 -4.40
N SER A 201 -22.23 1.68 -5.55
CA SER A 201 -22.84 1.95 -6.87
C SER A 201 -24.38 2.14 -6.93
N ALA A 202 -25.11 1.98 -5.81
CA ALA A 202 -26.56 1.76 -5.79
C ALA A 202 -27.40 2.86 -5.11
N SER A 203 -26.83 3.98 -4.63
CA SER A 203 -27.65 5.04 -4.01
C SER A 203 -27.46 6.42 -4.67
N PRO A 204 -28.54 7.06 -5.16
CA PRO A 204 -28.48 8.30 -5.95
C PRO A 204 -28.40 9.59 -5.12
N SER A 205 -28.22 9.54 -3.80
CA SER A 205 -28.32 10.72 -2.92
C SER A 205 -27.12 10.95 -2.00
N THR A 206 -25.94 10.44 -2.35
CA THR A 206 -24.70 10.78 -1.63
C THR A 206 -23.98 11.91 -2.33
N ASP A 207 -24.41 13.15 -2.04
CA ASP A 207 -23.67 14.34 -2.40
C ASP A 207 -22.23 14.25 -1.85
N GLY A 208 -21.24 14.33 -2.74
CA GLY A 208 -19.82 14.38 -2.38
C GLY A 208 -19.06 13.06 -2.33
N LEU A 209 -19.66 11.92 -2.71
CA LEU A 209 -18.91 10.66 -2.89
C LEU A 209 -18.47 10.46 -4.34
N LEU A 210 -17.23 10.04 -4.52
CA LEU A 210 -16.65 9.68 -5.81
C LEU A 210 -17.09 8.28 -6.23
N GLN A 211 -17.47 8.12 -7.49
CA GLN A 211 -17.72 6.80 -8.07
C GLN A 211 -16.39 6.07 -8.32
N PRO A 212 -16.35 4.72 -8.26
CA PRO A 212 -15.15 3.95 -8.58
C PRO A 212 -14.56 4.27 -9.96
N ALA A 213 -15.41 4.56 -10.95
CA ALA A 213 -14.98 4.97 -12.29
C ALA A 213 -14.25 6.31 -12.29
N GLN A 214 -14.65 7.26 -11.43
CA GLN A 214 -14.00 8.56 -11.28
C GLN A 214 -12.61 8.42 -10.65
N LEU A 215 -12.45 7.52 -9.67
CA LEU A 215 -11.14 7.22 -9.08
C LEU A 215 -10.17 6.60 -10.10
N ALA A 216 -10.68 5.85 -11.09
CA ALA A 216 -9.87 5.27 -12.16
C ALA A 216 -9.52 6.24 -13.30
N THR A 217 -10.04 7.47 -13.28
CA THR A 217 -9.69 8.47 -14.31
C THR A 217 -8.22 8.92 -14.16
N PRO A 218 -7.54 9.27 -15.27
CA PRO A 218 -6.20 9.84 -15.21
C PRO A 218 -6.15 11.09 -14.33
N ALA A 219 -5.11 11.22 -13.50
CA ALA A 219 -4.95 12.38 -12.63
C ALA A 219 -4.58 13.67 -13.40
N THR A 220 -3.99 13.52 -14.58
CA THR A 220 -3.52 14.62 -15.43
C THR A 220 -3.89 14.39 -16.89
N THR A 221 -3.95 15.48 -17.64
CA THR A 221 -4.03 15.49 -19.10
C THR A 221 -2.86 16.32 -19.66
N PRO A 222 -1.90 15.72 -20.38
CA PRO A 222 -1.84 14.30 -20.74
C PRO A 222 -1.59 13.37 -19.52
N PRO A 223 -1.96 12.07 -19.61
CA PRO A 223 -1.70 11.10 -18.54
C PRO A 223 -0.20 10.88 -18.31
N VAL A 224 0.22 10.84 -17.04
CA VAL A 224 1.63 10.63 -16.66
C VAL A 224 1.80 9.35 -15.84
N ALA A 225 3.00 8.76 -15.89
CA ALA A 225 3.38 7.56 -15.13
C ALA A 225 3.79 7.85 -13.68
N GLU A 226 4.27 9.06 -13.42
CA GLU A 226 4.75 9.55 -12.13
C GLU A 226 4.42 11.03 -11.97
N LEU A 227 4.07 11.43 -10.75
CA LEU A 227 3.90 12.84 -10.38
C LEU A 227 4.46 13.10 -8.98
N LYS A 228 4.81 14.36 -8.71
CA LYS A 228 5.33 14.80 -7.43
C LYS A 228 4.42 15.88 -6.85
N ILE A 229 4.05 15.73 -5.58
CA ILE A 229 3.24 16.72 -4.86
C ILE A 229 4.13 17.50 -3.90
N THR A 230 3.93 18.80 -3.85
CA THR A 230 4.58 19.77 -2.96
C THR A 230 3.56 20.47 -2.09
N HIS A 231 4.01 20.95 -0.93
CA HIS A 231 3.24 21.86 -0.08
C HIS A 231 4.22 22.76 0.70
N PRO A 232 3.92 24.04 0.94
CA PRO A 232 4.88 24.99 1.53
C PRO A 232 5.31 24.62 2.96
N ASP A 233 4.39 24.01 3.73
CA ASP A 233 4.67 23.55 5.08
C ASP A 233 5.32 22.15 5.15
N LEU A 234 5.46 21.44 4.02
CA LEU A 234 6.06 20.10 3.99
C LEU A 234 7.49 20.18 3.43
N PRO A 235 8.53 19.75 4.19
CA PRO A 235 9.91 19.82 3.72
C PRO A 235 10.30 18.71 2.73
N TRP A 236 9.40 17.76 2.45
CA TRP A 236 9.63 16.65 1.51
C TRP A 236 8.62 16.68 0.35
N LEU A 237 9.02 16.05 -0.75
CA LEU A 237 8.15 15.76 -1.89
C LEU A 237 7.36 14.47 -1.64
N ILE A 238 6.12 14.43 -2.07
CA ILE A 238 5.32 13.21 -2.09
C ILE A 238 5.35 12.67 -3.52
N ASN A 239 6.04 11.55 -3.72
CA ASN A 239 6.10 10.89 -5.01
C ASN A 239 4.86 10.00 -5.16
N VAL A 240 4.17 10.13 -6.28
CA VAL A 240 3.03 9.29 -6.64
C VAL A 240 3.36 8.56 -7.93
N SER A 241 3.36 7.25 -7.85
CA SER A 241 3.53 6.34 -8.98
C SER A 241 2.21 5.64 -9.28
N MET A 242 2.00 5.24 -10.53
CA MET A 242 0.85 4.43 -10.90
C MET A 242 0.76 3.17 -10.02
N SER A 243 -0.45 2.81 -9.59
CA SER A 243 -0.68 1.56 -8.88
C SER A 243 -1.58 0.65 -9.69
N GLY A 244 -1.28 -0.64 -9.71
CA GLY A 244 -2.09 -1.62 -10.44
C GLY A 244 -3.50 -1.84 -9.89
N HIS A 245 -3.95 -1.03 -8.93
CA HIS A 245 -5.30 -1.07 -8.39
C HIS A 245 -6.34 -0.42 -9.31
N PHE A 246 -5.97 0.68 -9.99
CA PHE A 246 -6.90 1.44 -10.83
C PHE A 246 -6.50 1.44 -12.31
N SER A 247 -5.20 1.51 -12.61
CA SER A 247 -4.67 1.46 -13.97
C SER A 247 -3.21 1.02 -13.98
N ASN A 248 -2.78 0.36 -15.05
CA ASN A 248 -1.37 -0.05 -15.23
C ASN A 248 -0.58 0.87 -16.17
N THR A 249 -1.19 1.95 -16.67
CA THR A 249 -0.59 2.77 -17.74
C THR A 249 -0.34 4.22 -17.33
N CYS A 250 -1.04 4.72 -16.31
CA CYS A 250 -0.91 6.09 -15.83
C CYS A 250 -1.34 6.22 -14.37
N VAL A 251 -0.95 7.33 -13.75
CA VAL A 251 -1.39 7.72 -12.41
C VAL A 251 -2.85 8.15 -12.49
N THR A 252 -3.68 7.52 -11.66
CA THR A 252 -5.11 7.81 -11.55
C THR A 252 -5.42 8.75 -10.39
N VAL A 253 -6.62 9.32 -10.36
CA VAL A 253 -7.12 10.12 -9.22
C VAL A 253 -7.03 9.30 -7.92
N GLY A 254 -7.41 8.03 -7.96
CA GLY A 254 -7.34 7.12 -6.81
C GLY A 254 -5.92 6.94 -6.29
N ASP A 255 -4.93 6.79 -7.18
CA ASP A 255 -3.52 6.67 -6.79
C ASP A 255 -3.04 7.92 -6.05
N VAL A 256 -3.39 9.11 -6.54
CA VAL A 256 -3.03 10.39 -5.92
C VAL A 256 -3.57 10.50 -4.50
N LEU A 257 -4.88 10.31 -4.33
CA LEU A 257 -5.53 10.42 -3.01
C LEU A 257 -4.99 9.37 -2.04
N GLN A 258 -4.82 8.13 -2.51
CA GLN A 258 -4.32 7.04 -1.69
C GLN A 258 -2.88 7.25 -1.24
N GLN A 259 -1.99 7.67 -2.14
CA GLN A 259 -0.58 7.92 -1.83
C GLN A 259 -0.41 9.14 -0.93
N LEU A 260 -1.21 10.19 -1.14
CA LEU A 260 -1.23 11.37 -0.27
C LEU A 260 -1.59 10.98 1.17
N TYR A 261 -2.70 10.24 1.34
CA TYR A 261 -3.15 9.76 2.64
C TYR A 261 -2.10 8.88 3.35
N GLN A 262 -1.50 7.92 2.63
CA GLN A 262 -0.49 7.03 3.19
C GLN A 262 0.74 7.81 3.64
N THR A 263 1.21 8.74 2.81
CA THR A 263 2.43 9.51 3.08
C THR A 263 2.24 10.46 4.26
N LEU A 264 1.11 11.16 4.35
CA LEU A 264 0.81 12.07 5.46
C LEU A 264 0.64 11.35 6.81
N ARG A 265 0.36 10.05 6.79
CA ARG A 265 0.25 9.24 8.02
C ARG A 265 1.55 8.65 8.53
N LEU A 266 2.66 8.80 7.81
CA LEU A 266 3.96 8.34 8.28
C LEU A 266 4.42 9.16 9.49
N ASN A 267 5.14 8.48 10.38
CA ASN A 267 5.78 9.12 11.52
C ASN A 267 6.92 10.03 11.05
N VAL A 268 7.08 11.15 11.74
CA VAL A 268 8.13 12.13 11.43
C VAL A 268 9.40 11.72 12.16
N SER A 269 10.51 11.71 11.44
CA SER A 269 11.84 11.52 11.99
C SER A 269 12.35 12.78 12.69
N ARG A 270 13.30 12.62 13.60
CA ARG A 270 13.91 13.74 14.33
C ARG A 270 14.54 14.78 13.38
N THR A 271 15.19 14.33 12.32
CA THR A 271 15.83 15.20 11.33
C THR A 271 14.82 16.03 10.55
N GLU A 272 13.68 15.46 10.15
CA GLU A 272 12.60 16.20 9.50
C GLU A 272 12.00 17.27 10.43
N TYR A 273 11.86 16.95 11.71
CA TYR A 273 11.38 17.90 12.71
C TYR A 273 12.36 19.07 12.92
N GLU A 274 13.67 18.77 13.00
CA GLU A 274 14.73 19.79 13.12
C GLU A 274 14.83 20.67 11.86
N ILE A 275 14.56 20.13 10.67
CA ILE A 275 14.49 20.93 9.43
C ILE A 275 13.32 21.92 9.51
N ALA A 276 12.14 21.48 9.97
CA ALA A 276 10.97 22.35 10.11
C ALA A 276 11.22 23.51 11.08
N GLU A 277 11.96 23.25 12.16
CA GLU A 277 12.37 24.26 13.13
C GLU A 277 13.24 25.36 12.50
N LYS A 278 14.16 24.98 11.60
CA LYS A 278 15.03 25.92 10.88
C LYS A 278 14.29 26.75 9.84
N THR A 279 13.24 26.20 9.24
CA THR A 279 12.47 26.88 8.18
C THR A 279 11.71 28.09 8.69
N GLY A 280 11.28 28.12 9.96
CA GLY A 280 10.62 29.30 10.51
C GLY A 280 10.41 29.25 12.02
N PRO A 281 10.63 30.38 12.73
CA PRO A 281 10.37 30.47 14.16
C PRO A 281 8.88 30.19 14.45
N GLY A 282 8.61 29.29 15.40
CA GLY A 282 7.24 28.91 15.80
C GLY A 282 6.63 27.75 15.03
N ALA A 283 7.28 27.22 13.98
CA ALA A 283 6.79 26.06 13.25
C ALA A 283 6.61 24.83 14.16
N THR A 284 7.57 24.57 15.05
CA THR A 284 7.54 23.46 16.02
C THR A 284 6.38 23.55 17.01
N THR A 285 6.04 24.77 17.44
CA THR A 285 4.90 25.01 18.34
C THR A 285 3.58 24.73 17.61
N ALA A 286 3.43 25.18 16.36
CA ALA A 286 2.25 24.89 15.56
C ALA A 286 2.08 23.40 15.25
N ILE A 287 3.18 22.70 14.93
CA ILE A 287 3.18 21.24 14.71
C ILE A 287 2.77 20.51 16.00
N SER A 288 3.34 20.90 17.14
CA SER A 288 3.01 20.29 18.44
C SER A 288 1.54 20.52 18.81
N SER A 289 1.01 21.72 18.54
CA SER A 289 -0.41 22.03 18.74
C SER A 289 -1.31 21.17 17.85
N ALA A 290 -0.94 20.94 16.58
CA ALA A 290 -1.70 20.07 15.68
C ALA A 290 -1.67 18.60 16.13
N PHE A 291 -0.51 18.13 16.59
CA PHE A 291 -0.36 16.80 17.17
C PHE A 291 -1.25 16.59 18.41
N GLU A 292 -1.27 17.54 19.35
CA GLU A 292 -2.12 17.46 20.54
C GLU A 292 -3.61 17.53 20.17
N LEU A 293 -3.98 18.38 19.21
CA LEU A 293 -5.36 18.46 18.70
C LEU A 293 -5.80 17.11 18.12
N ARG A 294 -5.01 16.51 17.22
CA ARG A 294 -5.27 15.19 16.64
C ARG A 294 -5.39 14.11 17.72
N THR A 295 -4.47 14.13 18.69
CA THR A 295 -4.46 13.18 19.80
C THR A 295 -5.72 13.29 20.66
N ARG A 296 -6.20 14.52 20.93
CA ARG A 296 -7.46 14.79 21.63
C ARG A 296 -8.69 14.29 20.86
N LEU A 297 -8.70 14.47 19.54
CA LEU A 297 -9.80 14.00 18.67
C LEU A 297 -9.88 12.48 18.56
N ALA A 298 -8.85 11.74 18.96
CA ALA A 298 -8.83 10.28 18.91
C ALA A 298 -9.74 9.59 19.94
N GLY A 299 -10.29 10.34 20.90
CA GLY A 299 -11.18 9.82 21.94
C GLY A 299 -10.52 8.70 22.75
N GLU A 300 -11.15 7.53 22.78
CA GLU A 300 -10.67 6.34 23.50
C GLU A 300 -9.27 5.88 23.07
N TYR A 301 -8.82 6.23 21.85
CA TYR A 301 -7.51 5.86 21.34
C TYR A 301 -6.40 6.86 21.63
N VAL A 302 -6.64 7.88 22.48
CA VAL A 302 -5.66 8.93 22.83
C VAL A 302 -4.29 8.37 23.21
N VAL A 303 -4.25 7.30 24.01
CA VAL A 303 -2.98 6.68 24.47
C VAL A 303 -2.24 6.03 23.30
N LEU A 304 -2.96 5.40 22.37
CA LEU A 304 -2.37 4.76 21.20
C LEU A 304 -1.89 5.81 20.18
N GLU A 305 -2.69 6.85 19.94
CA GLU A 305 -2.32 7.94 19.05
C GLU A 305 -1.11 8.72 19.58
N ARG A 306 -1.04 8.98 20.89
CA ARG A 306 0.13 9.60 21.51
C ARG A 306 1.38 8.74 21.40
N LYS A 307 1.27 7.41 21.58
CA LYS A 307 2.38 6.46 21.38
C LYS A 307 2.92 6.45 19.95
N ARG A 308 2.09 6.75 18.95
CA ARG A 308 2.52 6.83 17.55
C ARG A 308 3.33 8.09 17.26
N GLY A 309 3.22 9.12 18.09
CA GLY A 309 3.98 10.37 17.96
C GLY A 309 3.49 11.27 16.83
N VAL A 310 4.35 12.24 16.49
CA VAL A 310 4.10 13.24 15.44
C VAL A 310 4.10 12.57 14.08
N ARG A 311 3.10 12.89 13.27
CA ARG A 311 2.96 12.42 11.88
C ARG A 311 3.13 13.56 10.91
N ARG A 312 3.40 13.20 9.66
CA ARG A 312 3.59 14.15 8.56
C ARG A 312 2.38 15.06 8.35
N ILE A 313 1.16 14.60 8.65
CA ILE A 313 -0.07 15.42 8.62
C ILE A 313 -0.06 16.58 9.64
N ASP A 314 0.65 16.43 10.76
CA ASP A 314 0.72 17.48 11.80
C ASP A 314 1.51 18.71 11.30
N PHE A 315 2.31 18.55 10.23
CA PHE A 315 3.01 19.65 9.56
C PHE A 315 2.06 20.57 8.80
N LEU A 316 0.83 20.13 8.52
CA LEU A 316 -0.22 20.98 7.96
C LEU A 316 -0.86 21.88 9.03
N LYS A 317 -0.39 21.83 10.29
CA LYS A 317 -0.75 22.76 11.38
C LYS A 317 -2.26 22.87 11.62
N GLY A 318 -2.98 21.75 11.43
CA GLY A 318 -4.44 21.67 11.58
C GLY A 318 -5.26 21.89 10.31
N LYS A 319 -4.64 22.27 9.19
CA LYS A 319 -5.30 22.37 7.87
C LYS A 319 -5.41 21.00 7.23
N THR A 320 -6.44 20.24 7.58
CA THR A 320 -6.61 18.86 7.09
C THR A 320 -7.68 18.75 6.01
N GLN A 321 -8.40 19.82 5.66
CA GLN A 321 -9.39 19.77 4.59
C GLN A 321 -8.69 19.88 3.24
N PHE A 322 -8.86 18.87 2.40
CA PHE A 322 -8.36 18.89 1.03
C PHE A 322 -9.12 19.95 0.21
N ALA A 323 -8.39 20.86 -0.43
CA ALA A 323 -8.96 21.92 -1.25
C ALA A 323 -8.68 21.74 -2.76
N GLY A 324 -7.78 20.83 -3.13
CA GLY A 324 -7.42 20.56 -4.52
C GLY A 324 -5.91 20.58 -4.72
N PHE A 325 -5.53 20.59 -5.99
CA PHE A 325 -4.18 20.78 -6.47
C PHE A 325 -4.13 21.88 -7.51
N THR A 326 -3.03 22.63 -7.48
CA THR A 326 -2.65 23.57 -8.53
C THR A 326 -1.46 22.99 -9.31
N ALA A 327 -1.59 22.82 -10.62
CA ALA A 327 -0.46 22.40 -11.45
C ALA A 327 0.61 23.49 -11.47
N THR A 328 1.84 23.10 -11.16
CA THR A 328 3.01 23.96 -11.28
C THR A 328 3.92 23.36 -12.34
N VAL A 329 4.15 24.09 -13.44
CA VAL A 329 5.05 23.63 -14.49
C VAL A 329 6.48 23.81 -14.00
N ARG A 330 7.17 22.71 -13.69
CA ARG A 330 8.61 22.70 -13.45
C ARG A 330 9.30 22.08 -14.67
N GLN A 331 10.10 22.90 -15.35
CA GLN A 331 10.63 22.58 -16.69
C GLN A 331 11.85 21.64 -16.69
N ASP A 332 12.49 21.42 -15.53
CA ASP A 332 13.83 20.80 -15.51
C ASP A 332 13.86 19.27 -15.65
N ASP A 333 12.83 18.54 -15.23
CA ASP A 333 12.94 17.06 -15.08
C ASP A 333 11.88 16.27 -15.87
N GLY A 334 10.97 16.92 -16.59
CA GLY A 334 9.82 16.26 -17.23
C GLY A 334 8.80 15.66 -16.25
N VAL A 335 9.00 15.83 -14.94
CA VAL A 335 8.09 15.36 -13.89
C VAL A 335 7.04 16.42 -13.60
N THR A 336 5.76 16.04 -13.61
CA THR A 336 4.65 16.94 -13.26
C THR A 336 4.66 17.21 -11.76
N LEU A 337 4.70 18.50 -11.39
CA LEU A 337 4.68 18.97 -10.02
C LEU A 337 3.29 19.54 -9.68
N LEU A 338 2.65 18.98 -8.66
CA LEU A 338 1.37 19.46 -8.13
C LEU A 338 1.60 20.18 -6.80
N HIS A 339 0.99 21.34 -6.63
CA HIS A 339 0.92 22.05 -5.37
C HIS A 339 -0.36 21.65 -4.64
N LEU A 340 -0.25 21.07 -3.45
CA LEU A 340 -1.39 20.71 -2.63
C LEU A 340 -1.97 21.98 -1.98
N ASP A 341 -3.28 22.14 -2.08
CA ASP A 341 -4.01 23.20 -1.39
C ASP A 341 -4.85 22.60 -0.26
N VAL A 342 -4.74 23.15 0.95
CA VAL A 342 -5.48 22.71 2.15
C VAL A 342 -6.12 23.88 2.87
N GLN A 343 -7.22 23.61 3.58
CA GLN A 343 -7.97 24.58 4.38
C GLN A 343 -8.02 24.19 5.86
#